data_AF-A0A7C5ZZB5-F1
#
_entry.id   AF-A0A7C5ZZB5-F1
#
_cell.length_a   1.000
_cell.length_b   1.000
_cell.length_c   1.000
_cell.angle_alpha   90.00
_cell.angle_beta   90.00
_cell.angle_gamma   90.00
#
_symmetry.space_group_name_H-M   'P 1'
#
loop_
_entity.id
_entity.type
_entity.pdbx_description
1 polymer ?
#
loop_
_entity_poly.entity_id
_entity_poly.type
_entity_poly.pdbx_seq_one_letter_code
_entity_poly.pdbx_strand_id
1 'polypeptide(L)'
;MSGDGSRIVVGTVWGGVYCLDGGGNLLWRRNRGVGHNSVYMTKNGKYIALGSGAGGRGIMLLDNEGTVLWQDDYGLVAYVAVSEDGSKIIAGYSDPDIVRLYTGGVGIDSDSDSMSDDWENQYGLNPNDPSDGGKDMDGDGYTNLQEYQAGTNPTSASSYPQEAYPTEINWLLIAGVIGIIMIILVLVMMKMFGRQK
;
A
#
# COMPACT_ATOMS: atom_id res chain seq x y z
N MET A 1 10.10 13.84 -6.85
CA MET A 1 9.31 13.66 -8.09
C MET A 1 9.94 12.51 -8.86
N SER A 2 9.14 11.71 -9.55
CA SER A 2 9.64 10.67 -10.45
C SER A 2 10.32 11.34 -11.65
N GLY A 3 11.20 10.62 -12.34
CA GLY A 3 11.96 11.15 -13.47
C GLY A 3 11.10 11.49 -14.68
N ASP A 4 9.95 10.83 -14.82
CA ASP A 4 8.94 11.08 -15.85
C ASP A 4 7.91 12.16 -15.45
N GLY A 5 7.95 12.65 -14.21
CA GLY A 5 6.99 13.60 -13.66
C GLY A 5 5.59 13.03 -13.43
N SER A 6 5.36 11.71 -13.59
CA SER A 6 4.04 11.09 -13.39
C SER A 6 3.60 11.08 -11.93
N ARG A 7 4.56 11.15 -10.99
CA ARG A 7 4.31 11.18 -9.55
C ARG A 7 5.08 12.30 -8.86
N ILE A 8 4.42 12.97 -7.93
CA ILE A 8 4.98 14.02 -7.08
C ILE A 8 4.64 13.68 -5.63
N VAL A 9 5.65 13.60 -4.77
CA VAL A 9 5.45 13.34 -3.34
C VAL A 9 5.94 14.53 -2.52
N VAL A 10 5.12 14.95 -1.57
CA VAL A 10 5.41 16.07 -0.67
C VAL A 10 5.07 15.71 0.78
N GLY A 11 5.92 16.15 1.70
CA GLY A 11 5.70 16.05 3.14
C GLY A 11 5.31 17.42 3.71
N THR A 12 4.53 17.43 4.78
CA THR A 12 4.14 18.65 5.50
C THR A 12 4.69 18.65 6.92
N VAL A 13 4.78 19.85 7.50
CA VAL A 13 5.30 20.08 8.86
C VAL A 13 4.44 19.42 9.96
N TRP A 14 3.16 19.17 9.69
CA TRP A 14 2.24 18.52 10.64
C TRP A 14 2.07 17.02 10.40
N GLY A 15 2.91 16.46 9.53
CA GLY A 15 3.00 15.02 9.30
C GLY A 15 2.10 14.47 8.20
N GLY A 16 1.53 15.33 7.36
CA GLY A 16 0.94 14.89 6.11
C GLY A 16 2.02 14.44 5.12
N VAL A 17 1.76 13.35 4.41
CA VAL A 17 2.51 12.91 3.22
C VAL A 17 1.49 12.74 2.10
N TYR A 18 1.72 13.41 0.98
CA TYR A 18 0.79 13.43 -0.15
C TYR A 18 1.53 12.95 -1.39
N CYS A 19 0.89 12.05 -2.14
CA CYS A 19 1.31 11.67 -3.47
C CYS A 19 0.28 12.20 -4.47
N LEU A 20 0.77 12.91 -5.47
CA LEU A 20 0.00 13.52 -6.54
C LEU A 20 0.43 12.93 -7.88
N ASP A 21 -0.46 12.95 -8.87
CA ASP A 21 -0.07 12.71 -10.25
C ASP A 21 0.68 13.93 -10.84
N GLY A 22 1.18 13.81 -12.06
CA GLY A 22 1.85 14.90 -12.78
C GLY A 22 0.96 16.13 -13.08
N GLY A 23 -0.36 15.98 -12.97
CA GLY A 23 -1.33 17.08 -13.08
C GLY A 23 -1.65 17.75 -11.74
N GLY A 24 -1.14 17.22 -10.62
CA GLY A 24 -1.42 17.71 -9.27
C GLY A 24 -2.66 17.11 -8.60
N ASN A 25 -3.30 16.09 -9.19
CA ASN A 25 -4.43 15.39 -8.56
C ASN A 25 -3.93 14.46 -7.46
N LEU A 26 -4.68 14.37 -6.36
CA LEU A 26 -4.33 13.51 -5.24
C LEU A 26 -4.49 12.02 -5.62
N LEU A 27 -3.40 11.27 -5.52
CA LEU A 27 -3.39 9.80 -5.62
C LEU A 27 -3.65 9.19 -4.25
N TRP A 28 -2.86 9.57 -3.24
CA TRP A 28 -3.04 9.12 -1.87
C TRP A 28 -2.47 10.10 -0.85
N ARG A 29 -2.92 9.97 0.41
CA ARG A 29 -2.38 10.73 1.55
C ARG A 29 -2.19 9.85 2.78
N ARG A 30 -1.20 10.18 3.60
CA ARG A 30 -0.97 9.62 4.94
C ARG A 30 -0.77 10.73 5.96
N ASN A 31 -1.16 10.48 7.20
CA ASN A 31 -0.88 11.37 8.33
C ASN A 31 -0.06 10.62 9.38
N ARG A 32 1.10 11.16 9.73
CA ARG A 32 2.03 10.57 10.70
C ARG A 32 2.08 11.33 12.03
N GLY A 33 1.42 12.49 12.12
CA GLY A 33 1.47 13.34 13.32
C GLY A 33 2.84 13.93 13.64
N VAL A 34 3.84 13.70 12.77
CA VAL A 34 5.21 14.21 12.90
C VAL A 34 5.67 14.80 11.58
N GLY A 35 6.26 16.00 11.64
CA GLY A 35 6.71 16.72 10.44
C GLY A 35 7.83 16.00 9.69
N HIS A 36 7.90 16.25 8.37
CA HIS A 36 8.95 15.72 7.50
C HIS A 36 9.86 16.86 7.04
N ASN A 37 11.15 16.74 7.31
CA ASN A 37 12.16 17.71 6.86
C ASN A 37 12.68 17.39 5.46
N SER A 38 12.69 16.11 5.11
CA SER A 38 13.17 15.62 3.81
C SER A 38 12.22 14.58 3.27
N VAL A 39 11.94 14.68 1.98
CA VAL A 39 11.18 13.71 1.20
C VAL A 39 11.95 13.46 -0.08
N TYR A 40 12.26 12.19 -0.34
CA TYR A 40 12.93 11.77 -1.55
C TYR A 40 12.09 10.71 -2.25
N MET A 41 12.01 10.80 -3.58
CA MET A 41 11.40 9.75 -4.41
C MET A 41 12.40 9.38 -5.49
N THR A 42 12.51 8.07 -5.72
CA THR A 42 13.27 7.46 -6.82
C THR A 42 12.73 7.89 -8.18
N LYS A 43 13.56 7.83 -9.23
CA LYS A 43 13.16 8.32 -10.56
C LYS A 43 12.10 7.42 -11.21
N ASN A 44 12.11 6.14 -10.93
CA ASN A 44 11.11 5.15 -11.33
C ASN A 44 9.82 5.30 -10.53
N GLY A 45 9.82 6.11 -9.46
CA GLY A 45 8.67 6.37 -8.62
C GLY A 45 8.31 5.22 -7.68
N LYS A 46 9.10 4.14 -7.61
CA LYS A 46 8.81 2.92 -6.83
C LYS A 46 9.00 3.12 -5.33
N TYR A 47 10.04 3.86 -4.94
CA TYR A 47 10.40 4.06 -3.53
C TYR A 47 10.37 5.53 -3.12
N ILE A 48 9.87 5.76 -1.91
CA ILE A 48 9.79 7.07 -1.26
C ILE A 48 10.48 6.98 0.10
N ALA A 49 11.50 7.81 0.33
CA ALA A 49 12.13 7.94 1.63
C ALA A 49 11.70 9.24 2.33
N LEU A 50 11.35 9.11 3.60
CA LEU A 50 10.94 10.20 4.48
C LEU A 50 11.94 10.38 5.61
N GLY A 51 12.38 11.61 5.83
CA GLY A 51 13.17 12.02 6.99
C GLY A 51 12.33 12.89 7.92
N SER A 52 12.14 12.42 9.15
CA SER A 52 11.30 13.10 10.13
C SER A 52 12.04 14.25 10.84
N GLY A 53 11.32 15.33 11.12
CA GLY A 53 11.80 16.50 11.85
C GLY A 53 11.61 16.40 13.37
N ALA A 54 11.59 17.54 14.06
CA ALA A 54 11.49 17.59 15.52
C ALA A 54 10.22 16.91 16.05
N GLY A 55 10.38 16.03 17.05
CA GLY A 55 9.31 15.17 17.58
C GLY A 55 9.04 13.91 16.73
N GLY A 56 9.79 13.73 15.64
CA GLY A 56 9.66 12.64 14.69
C GLY A 56 10.39 11.36 15.04
N ARG A 57 10.17 10.37 14.17
CA ARG A 57 10.69 9.00 14.23
C ARG A 57 11.55 8.79 12.98
N GLY A 58 12.87 8.97 13.16
CA GLY A 58 13.95 8.92 12.17
C GLY A 58 13.55 8.88 10.69
N ILE A 59 13.90 7.78 10.03
CA ILE A 59 13.66 7.55 8.60
C ILE A 59 12.60 6.50 8.37
N MET A 60 11.94 6.61 7.22
CA MET A 60 10.95 5.63 6.76
C MET A 60 11.05 5.47 5.25
N LEU A 61 10.98 4.22 4.78
CA LEU A 61 10.81 3.90 3.36
C LEU A 61 9.38 3.45 3.09
N LEU A 62 8.82 3.98 2.01
CA LEU A 62 7.52 3.61 1.48
C LEU A 62 7.63 3.10 0.03
N ASP A 63 6.65 2.31 -0.39
CA ASP A 63 6.39 2.02 -1.81
C ASP A 63 5.63 3.18 -2.50
N ASN A 64 5.24 2.98 -3.76
CA ASN A 64 4.48 3.94 -4.59
C ASN A 64 3.01 4.13 -4.18
N GLU A 65 2.48 3.27 -3.32
CA GLU A 65 1.13 3.29 -2.75
C GLU A 65 1.16 3.89 -1.32
N GLY A 66 2.34 4.17 -0.81
CA GLY A 66 2.60 4.73 0.51
C GLY A 66 2.68 3.68 1.62
N THR A 67 2.64 2.38 1.32
CA THR A 67 2.85 1.29 2.29
C THR A 67 4.23 1.43 2.90
N VAL A 68 4.34 1.20 4.22
CA VAL A 68 5.62 1.25 4.92
C VAL A 68 6.39 -0.03 4.65
N LEU A 69 7.51 0.09 3.94
CA LEU A 69 8.43 -1.03 3.70
C LEU A 69 9.41 -1.21 4.86
N TRP A 70 9.89 -0.10 5.43
CA TRP A 70 10.87 -0.12 6.51
C TRP A 70 10.92 1.22 7.25
N GLN A 71 11.41 1.22 8.49
CA GLN A 71 11.64 2.42 9.28
C GLN A 71 12.79 2.23 10.29
N ASP A 72 13.45 3.33 10.65
CA ASP A 72 14.42 3.38 11.75
C ASP A 72 14.25 4.65 12.58
N ASP A 73 14.15 4.46 13.89
CA ASP A 73 13.86 5.49 14.88
C ASP A 73 15.15 5.96 15.56
N TYR A 74 16.01 6.62 14.80
CA TYR A 74 17.31 7.02 15.34
C TYR A 74 17.41 8.46 15.87
N GLY A 75 16.89 9.45 15.15
CA GLY A 75 17.10 10.85 15.49
C GLY A 75 16.47 11.82 14.51
N LEU A 76 16.81 13.11 14.64
CA LEU A 76 16.27 14.16 13.78
C LEU A 76 16.94 14.13 12.42
N VAL A 77 16.17 13.91 11.35
CA VAL A 77 16.69 13.77 9.99
C VAL A 77 16.65 15.12 9.29
N ALA A 78 17.80 15.56 8.78
CA ALA A 78 17.91 16.75 7.94
C ALA A 78 17.75 16.39 6.46
N TYR A 79 18.26 15.23 6.04
CA TYR A 79 18.22 14.78 4.65
C TYR A 79 18.11 13.27 4.55
N VAL A 80 17.40 12.78 3.53
CA VAL A 80 17.33 11.36 3.20
C VAL A 80 17.36 11.18 1.68
N ALA A 81 17.98 10.10 1.20
CA ALA A 81 17.82 9.60 -0.16
C ALA A 81 17.86 8.08 -0.18
N VAL A 82 17.24 7.48 -1.20
CA VAL A 82 17.22 6.03 -1.44
C VAL A 82 17.71 5.73 -2.85
N SER A 83 18.40 4.60 -3.04
CA SER A 83 18.81 4.11 -4.35
C SER A 83 17.61 3.68 -5.19
N GLU A 84 17.79 3.66 -6.51
CA GLU A 84 16.71 3.38 -7.45
C GLU A 84 16.07 1.99 -7.28
N ASP A 85 16.88 1.05 -6.79
CA ASP A 85 16.52 -0.33 -6.46
C ASP A 85 16.07 -0.52 -4.99
N GLY A 86 15.92 0.55 -4.21
CA GLY A 86 15.55 0.49 -2.79
C GLY A 86 16.66 0.02 -1.84
N SER A 87 17.69 -0.66 -2.36
CA SER A 87 18.70 -1.42 -1.60
C SER A 87 19.55 -0.61 -0.60
N LYS A 88 19.63 0.71 -0.78
CA LYS A 88 20.46 1.61 0.02
C LYS A 88 19.70 2.87 0.38
N ILE A 89 19.74 3.23 1.65
CA ILE A 89 19.23 4.51 2.14
C ILE A 89 20.38 5.27 2.80
N ILE A 90 20.57 6.54 2.42
CA ILE A 90 21.50 7.45 3.09
C ILE A 90 20.69 8.49 3.86
N ALA A 91 21.04 8.73 5.13
CA ALA A 91 20.39 9.72 5.97
C ALA A 91 21.40 10.60 6.69
N GLY A 92 21.19 11.91 6.64
CA GLY A 92 21.90 12.90 7.43
C GLY A 92 21.05 13.28 8.64
N TYR A 93 21.58 13.06 9.84
CA TYR A 93 20.97 13.40 11.10
C TYR A 93 21.58 14.69 11.64
N SER A 94 20.76 15.55 12.23
CA SER A 94 21.23 16.79 12.87
C SER A 94 21.30 16.67 14.40
N ASP A 95 20.66 15.65 14.97
CA ASP A 95 20.76 15.32 16.40
C ASP A 95 20.63 13.79 16.58
N PRO A 96 21.75 13.06 16.71
CA PRO A 96 23.14 13.56 16.66
C PRO A 96 23.59 13.97 15.24
N ASP A 97 24.61 14.82 15.14
CA ASP A 97 25.20 15.28 13.85
C ASP A 97 26.06 14.17 13.21
N ILE A 98 25.41 13.29 12.45
CA ILE A 98 26.06 12.16 11.78
C ILE A 98 25.39 11.83 10.43
N VAL A 99 26.09 11.05 9.62
CA VAL A 99 25.53 10.41 8.41
C VAL A 99 25.50 8.90 8.59
N ARG A 100 24.42 8.27 8.11
CA ARG A 100 24.28 6.81 8.10
C ARG A 100 23.89 6.29 6.74
N LEU A 101 24.52 5.18 6.38
CA LEU A 101 24.16 4.35 5.24
C LEU A 101 23.51 3.08 5.77
N TYR A 102 22.29 2.82 5.30
CA TYR A 102 21.54 1.61 5.56
C TYR A 102 21.67 0.71 4.33
N THR A 103 22.09 -0.54 4.55
CA THR A 103 22.28 -1.55 3.50
C THR A 103 21.68 -2.86 3.97
N GLY A 104 20.98 -3.56 3.06
CA GLY A 104 20.39 -4.86 3.36
C GLY A 104 18.98 -4.73 3.91
N GLY A 105 18.03 -5.25 3.14
CA GLY A 105 16.67 -5.55 3.57
C GLY A 105 15.62 -4.45 3.41
N VAL A 106 15.79 -3.59 2.40
CA VAL A 106 14.68 -2.72 1.98
C VAL A 106 14.53 -2.76 0.47
N GLY A 107 13.48 -3.43 -0.01
CA GLY A 107 13.02 -3.32 -1.40
C GLY A 107 13.96 -3.84 -2.49
N ILE A 108 15.00 -4.63 -2.19
CA ILE A 108 15.71 -5.38 -3.25
C ILE A 108 14.68 -6.33 -3.88
N ASP A 109 14.62 -6.31 -5.20
CA ASP A 109 13.70 -7.07 -6.05
C ASP A 109 14.57 -7.61 -7.20
N SER A 110 15.25 -8.72 -6.92
CA SER A 110 16.37 -9.24 -7.71
C SER A 110 15.91 -9.79 -9.06
N ASP A 111 14.66 -10.25 -9.17
CA ASP A 111 14.06 -10.68 -10.44
C ASP A 111 13.10 -9.67 -11.06
N SER A 112 12.86 -8.53 -10.40
CA SER A 112 12.07 -7.41 -10.90
C SER A 112 10.59 -7.71 -11.10
N ASP A 113 10.01 -8.58 -10.26
CA ASP A 113 8.60 -8.93 -10.31
C ASP A 113 7.70 -8.07 -9.39
N SER A 114 8.31 -7.05 -8.77
CA SER A 114 7.67 -6.10 -7.85
C SER A 114 7.38 -6.64 -6.46
N MET A 115 7.81 -7.85 -6.13
CA MET A 115 8.00 -8.30 -4.74
C MET A 115 9.41 -7.92 -4.28
N SER A 116 9.74 -8.16 -3.01
CA SER A 116 11.10 -7.91 -2.53
C SER A 116 11.74 -9.20 -2.07
N ASP A 117 13.03 -9.39 -2.33
CA ASP A 117 13.82 -10.57 -1.96
C ASP A 117 13.58 -10.97 -0.50
N ASP A 118 13.52 -10.00 0.41
CA ASP A 118 13.30 -10.26 1.83
C ASP A 118 11.93 -10.88 2.10
N TRP A 119 10.89 -10.36 1.44
CA TRP A 119 9.54 -10.90 1.54
C TRP A 119 9.44 -12.26 0.87
N GLU A 120 10.05 -12.42 -0.30
CA GLU A 120 10.11 -13.70 -0.99
C GLU A 120 10.83 -14.77 -0.16
N ASN A 121 12.00 -14.44 0.39
CA ASN A 121 12.74 -15.32 1.31
C ASN A 121 11.93 -15.62 2.58
N GLN A 122 11.17 -14.66 3.10
CA GLN A 122 10.32 -14.86 4.28
C GLN A 122 9.23 -15.90 4.02
N TYR A 123 8.64 -15.91 2.83
CA TYR A 123 7.54 -16.79 2.46
C TYR A 123 7.97 -18.02 1.62
N GLY A 124 9.27 -18.19 1.39
CA GLY A 124 9.81 -19.35 0.67
C GLY A 124 9.61 -19.30 -0.84
N LEU A 125 9.39 -18.11 -1.38
CA LEU A 125 9.47 -17.79 -2.81
C LEU A 125 10.93 -17.69 -3.25
N ASN A 126 11.16 -17.53 -4.54
CA ASN A 126 12.48 -17.46 -5.13
C ASN A 126 12.76 -16.04 -5.66
N PRO A 127 13.60 -15.24 -4.96
CA PRO A 127 14.01 -13.89 -5.37
C PRO A 127 14.66 -13.73 -6.75
N ASN A 128 14.84 -14.82 -7.47
CA ASN A 128 15.49 -14.86 -8.78
C ASN A 128 14.58 -15.50 -9.85
N ASP A 129 13.30 -15.74 -9.56
CA ASP A 129 12.30 -16.29 -10.49
C ASP A 129 11.07 -15.38 -10.56
N PRO A 130 11.03 -14.43 -11.52
CA PRO A 130 9.95 -13.45 -11.59
C PRO A 130 8.60 -14.04 -12.00
N SER A 131 8.57 -15.35 -12.31
CA SER A 131 7.33 -16.04 -12.62
C SER A 131 6.56 -16.44 -11.37
N ASP A 132 7.19 -16.45 -10.20
CA ASP A 132 6.53 -16.87 -8.96
C ASP A 132 5.62 -15.78 -8.37
N GLY A 133 5.86 -14.50 -8.60
CA GLY A 133 4.92 -13.43 -8.25
C GLY A 133 3.54 -13.60 -8.88
N GLY A 134 3.46 -14.22 -10.06
CA GLY A 134 2.20 -14.55 -10.74
C GLY A 134 1.57 -15.90 -10.35
N LYS A 135 2.21 -16.68 -9.47
CA LYS A 135 1.66 -17.96 -8.97
C LYS A 135 0.77 -17.71 -7.76
N ASP A 136 -0.12 -18.65 -7.53
CA ASP A 136 -0.95 -18.75 -6.32
C ASP A 136 -0.37 -19.91 -5.51
N MET A 137 0.41 -19.59 -4.48
CA MET A 137 1.20 -20.59 -3.74
C MET A 137 0.33 -21.42 -2.78
N ASP A 138 -0.72 -20.84 -2.20
CA ASP A 138 -1.56 -21.51 -1.20
C ASP A 138 -2.94 -21.96 -1.72
N GLY A 139 -3.30 -21.57 -2.95
CA GLY A 139 -4.47 -22.02 -3.68
C GLY A 139 -5.75 -21.27 -3.33
N ASP A 140 -5.66 -20.06 -2.78
CA ASP A 140 -6.83 -19.25 -2.39
C ASP A 140 -7.41 -18.39 -3.52
N GLY A 141 -6.74 -18.36 -4.68
CA GLY A 141 -7.13 -17.63 -5.87
C GLY A 141 -6.46 -16.27 -6.02
N TYR A 142 -5.55 -15.87 -5.12
CA TYR A 142 -4.73 -14.67 -5.23
C TYR A 142 -3.30 -15.03 -5.60
N THR A 143 -2.68 -14.18 -6.43
CA THR A 143 -1.26 -14.32 -6.76
C THR A 143 -0.38 -13.82 -5.62
N ASN A 144 0.83 -14.36 -5.48
CA ASN A 144 1.80 -13.93 -4.49
C ASN A 144 2.04 -12.40 -4.54
N LEU A 145 2.06 -11.81 -5.74
CA LEU A 145 2.19 -10.36 -5.91
C LEU A 145 0.98 -9.58 -5.36
N GLN A 146 -0.24 -10.07 -5.56
CA GLN A 146 -1.45 -9.43 -4.99
C GLN A 146 -1.42 -9.46 -3.46
N GLU A 147 -0.90 -10.54 -2.89
CA GLU A 147 -0.75 -10.67 -1.45
C GLU A 147 0.37 -9.81 -0.88
N TYR A 148 1.51 -9.72 -1.59
CA TYR A 148 2.56 -8.77 -1.28
C TYR A 148 2.01 -7.34 -1.19
N GLN A 149 1.23 -6.93 -2.19
CA GLN A 149 0.59 -5.61 -2.26
C GLN A 149 -0.47 -5.40 -1.16
N ALA A 150 -1.18 -6.46 -0.76
CA ALA A 150 -2.19 -6.41 0.29
C ALA A 150 -1.60 -6.57 1.71
N GLY A 151 -0.32 -6.95 1.83
CA GLY A 151 0.33 -7.29 3.09
C GLY A 151 -0.22 -8.56 3.74
N THR A 152 -0.65 -9.54 2.94
CA THR A 152 -1.18 -10.83 3.39
C THR A 152 -0.12 -11.94 3.30
N ASN A 153 -0.48 -13.17 3.66
CA ASN A 153 0.47 -14.28 3.81
C ASN A 153 0.24 -15.30 2.69
N PRO A 154 1.14 -15.38 1.69
CA PRO A 154 0.99 -16.21 0.51
C PRO A 154 1.16 -17.71 0.73
N THR A 155 1.44 -18.12 1.97
CA THR A 155 1.53 -19.53 2.35
C THR A 155 0.31 -19.97 3.15
N SER A 156 -0.76 -19.18 3.19
CA SER A 156 -1.91 -19.42 4.06
C SER A 156 -3.20 -18.92 3.41
N ALA A 157 -3.95 -19.85 2.81
CA ALA A 157 -5.24 -19.59 2.16
C ALA A 157 -6.34 -18.98 3.06
N SER A 158 -6.08 -18.88 4.37
CA SER A 158 -6.95 -18.16 5.33
C SER A 158 -6.62 -16.67 5.48
N SER A 159 -5.55 -16.21 4.84
CA SER A 159 -4.99 -14.85 4.91
C SER A 159 -4.93 -14.26 3.51
N TYR A 160 -6.05 -13.74 3.04
CA TYR A 160 -6.22 -13.26 1.67
C TYR A 160 -6.50 -11.74 1.61
N PRO A 161 -6.22 -11.08 0.46
CA PRO A 161 -6.59 -9.70 0.22
C PRO A 161 -8.08 -9.47 0.46
N GLN A 162 -8.43 -8.52 1.32
CA GLN A 162 -9.82 -8.21 1.60
C GLN A 162 -10.41 -7.40 0.44
N GLU A 163 -11.45 -7.91 -0.22
CA GLU A 163 -12.14 -7.12 -1.24
C GLU A 163 -12.67 -5.82 -0.63
N ALA A 164 -12.37 -4.69 -1.29
CA ALA A 164 -12.96 -3.42 -0.95
C ALA A 164 -14.46 -3.47 -1.28
N TYR A 165 -15.30 -3.84 -0.31
CA TYR A 165 -16.72 -3.62 -0.43
C TYR A 165 -16.94 -2.12 -0.65
N PRO A 166 -17.64 -1.69 -1.72
CA PRO A 166 -18.00 -0.30 -1.86
C PRO A 166 -18.77 0.10 -0.60
N THR A 167 -18.20 1.03 0.16
CA THR A 167 -18.81 1.56 1.40
C THR A 167 -20.07 2.37 1.10
N GLU A 168 -20.33 2.67 -0.17
CA GLU A 168 -21.60 3.18 -0.64
C GLU A 168 -22.55 2.01 -0.92
N ILE A 169 -23.53 1.85 -0.04
CA ILE A 169 -24.67 0.98 -0.28
C ILE A 169 -25.28 1.33 -1.64
N ASN A 170 -25.27 0.40 -2.58
CA ASN A 170 -25.96 0.55 -3.84
C ASN A 170 -27.48 0.45 -3.61
N TRP A 171 -28.09 1.61 -3.35
CA TRP A 171 -29.52 1.73 -3.08
C TRP A 171 -30.40 1.26 -4.24
N LEU A 172 -29.90 1.25 -5.48
CA LEU A 172 -30.64 0.72 -6.64
C LEU A 172 -30.76 -0.81 -6.58
N LEU A 173 -29.69 -1.51 -6.15
CA LEU A 173 -29.74 -2.96 -5.94
C LEU A 173 -30.68 -3.33 -4.79
N ILE A 174 -30.61 -2.60 -3.66
CA ILE A 174 -31.50 -2.85 -2.52
C ILE A 174 -32.97 -2.56 -2.86
N ALA A 175 -33.25 -1.44 -3.54
CA ALA A 175 -34.61 -1.12 -3.98
C ALA A 175 -35.19 -2.19 -4.91
N GLY A 176 -34.37 -2.75 -5.80
CA GLY A 176 -34.76 -3.87 -6.67
C GLY A 176 -35.14 -5.13 -5.88
N VAL A 177 -34.31 -5.53 -4.90
CA VAL A 177 -34.58 -6.71 -4.05
C VAL A 177 -35.84 -6.52 -3.20
N ILE A 178 -36.03 -5.34 -2.59
CA ILE A 178 -37.23 -5.00 -1.82
C ILE A 178 -38.47 -5.04 -2.72
N GLY A 179 -38.39 -4.49 -3.93
CA GLY A 179 -39.49 -4.51 -4.89
C GLY A 179 -39.92 -5.93 -5.26
N ILE A 180 -38.96 -6.82 -5.50
CA ILE A 180 -39.24 -8.24 -5.80
C ILE A 180 -39.91 -8.93 -4.60
N ILE A 181 -39.39 -8.72 -3.38
CA ILE A 181 -39.98 -9.28 -2.15
C ILE A 181 -41.42 -8.80 -1.95
N MET A 182 -41.69 -7.52 -2.19
CA MET A 182 -43.03 -6.95 -2.09
C MET A 182 -43.99 -7.56 -3.11
N ILE A 183 -43.55 -7.73 -4.36
CA ILE A 183 -44.36 -8.39 -5.41
C ILE A 183 -44.67 -9.83 -5.00
N ILE A 184 -43.68 -10.58 -4.52
CA ILE A 184 -43.87 -11.96 -4.06
C ILE A 184 -44.85 -12.01 -2.88
N LEU A 185 -44.73 -11.12 -1.90
CA LEU A 185 -45.65 -11.02 -0.77
C LEU A 185 -47.09 -10.73 -1.22
N VAL A 186 -47.28 -9.79 -2.14
CA VAL A 186 -48.59 -9.48 -2.71
C VAL A 186 -49.18 -10.70 -3.42
N LEU A 187 -48.40 -11.40 -4.24
CA LEU A 187 -48.85 -12.61 -4.93
C LEU A 187 -49.20 -13.74 -3.95
N VAL A 188 -48.42 -13.91 -2.88
CA VAL A 188 -48.71 -14.89 -1.81
C VAL A 188 -50.00 -14.51 -1.09
N MET A 189 -50.21 -13.25 -0.73
CA MET A 189 -51.45 -12.81 -0.10
C MET A 189 -52.65 -13.01 -1.03
N MET A 190 -52.56 -12.63 -2.30
CA MET A 190 -53.64 -12.83 -3.27
C MET A 190 -54.02 -14.30 -3.39
N LYS A 191 -53.05 -15.21 -3.32
CA LYS A 191 -53.27 -16.66 -3.36
C LYS A 191 -53.90 -17.21 -2.07
N MET A 192 -53.63 -16.60 -0.92
CA MET A 192 -54.25 -16.95 0.36
C MET A 192 -55.70 -16.45 0.47
N PHE A 193 -55.98 -15.22 0.03
CA PHE A 193 -57.32 -14.63 0.09
C PHE A 193 -58.25 -15.05 -1.06
N GLY A 194 -57.70 -15.43 -2.22
CA GLY A 194 -58.46 -15.91 -3.37
C GLY A 194 -59.06 -17.33 -3.21
N ARG A 195 -58.81 -18.01 -2.09
CA ARG A 195 -59.33 -19.36 -1.78
C ARG A 195 -60.57 -19.37 -0.86
N GLN A 196 -61.14 -18.20 -0.55
CA GLN A 196 -62.29 -18.04 0.35
C GLN A 196 -63.63 -17.80 -0.39
N LYS A 197 -63.83 -18.44 -1.55
CA LYS A 197 -65.15 -18.52 -2.21
C LYS A 197 -65.42 -19.92 -2.71
#